data_AF-A0A4Q3EFG6-F1
#
_entry.id   AF-A0A4Q3EFG6-F1
#
_cell.length_a   1.000
_cell.length_b   1.000
_cell.length_c   1.000
_cell.angle_alpha   90.00
_cell.angle_beta   90.00
_cell.angle_gamma   90.00
#
_symmetry.space_group_name_H-M   'P 1'
#
loop_
_entity.id
_entity.type
_entity.pdbx_description
1 polymer ?
#
loop_
_entity_poly.entity_id
_entity_poly.type
_entity_poly.pdbx_seq_one_letter_code
_entity_poly.pdbx_strand_id
1 'polypeptide(L)'
;MKTSTKKIFTITALCGFSFVCGAFITQKLENSPITVAVVNEAEKLTGIDFSTAQADSMLTGLSDHRKAYEELRKLHLDNSVVPALNFNPIPVGFDYPDKTNGFLLDKRSITQMPSDKNELAFYTIRQLLI
;
A
#
# COMPACT_ATOMS: atom_id res chain seq x y z
N MET A 1 21.63 -47.35 6.40
CA MET A 1 20.29 -47.37 5.77
C MET A 1 20.47 -47.23 4.25
N LYS A 2 20.55 -48.34 3.50
CA LYS A 2 20.79 -48.33 2.04
C LYS A 2 19.46 -48.08 1.31
N THR A 3 19.13 -46.83 1.03
CA THR A 3 17.99 -46.49 0.17
C THR A 3 18.26 -46.94 -1.27
N SER A 4 17.42 -47.81 -1.81
CA SER A 4 17.56 -48.36 -3.17
C SER A 4 17.49 -47.24 -4.21
N THR A 5 18.47 -47.17 -5.12
CA THR A 5 18.58 -46.16 -6.20
C THR A 5 17.30 -46.01 -7.02
N LYS A 6 16.51 -47.09 -7.16
CA LYS A 6 15.19 -47.07 -7.82
C LYS A 6 14.16 -46.22 -7.07
N LYS A 7 14.20 -46.20 -5.73
CA LYS A 7 13.30 -45.37 -4.90
C LYS A 7 13.65 -43.88 -5.00
N ILE A 8 14.94 -43.56 -5.09
CA ILE A 8 15.39 -42.17 -5.29
C ILE A 8 14.95 -41.69 -6.68
N PHE A 9 15.16 -42.50 -7.72
CA PHE A 9 14.76 -42.14 -9.09
C PHE A 9 13.25 -41.92 -9.23
N THR A 10 12.42 -42.76 -8.59
CA THR A 10 10.95 -42.61 -8.61
C THR A 10 10.47 -41.37 -7.87
N ILE A 11 11.08 -41.02 -6.73
CA ILE A 11 10.75 -39.78 -5.99
C ILE A 11 11.12 -38.55 -6.82
N THR A 12 12.32 -38.53 -7.41
CA THR A 12 12.75 -37.40 -8.24
C THR A 12 11.87 -37.23 -9.48
N ALA A 13 11.45 -38.34 -10.12
CA ALA A 13 10.52 -38.30 -11.24
C ALA A 13 9.14 -37.76 -10.83
N LEU A 14 8.63 -38.14 -9.66
CA LEU A 14 7.35 -37.66 -9.15
C LEU A 14 7.39 -36.15 -8.81
N CYS A 15 8.47 -35.69 -8.17
CA CYS A 15 8.68 -34.27 -7.89
C CYS A 15 8.83 -33.44 -9.17
N GLY A 16 9.58 -33.95 -10.16
CA GLY A 16 9.71 -33.30 -11.47
C GLY A 16 8.36 -33.19 -12.19
N PHE A 17 7.55 -34.25 -12.15
CA PHE A 17 6.20 -34.25 -12.73
C PHE A 17 5.27 -33.25 -12.04
N SER A 18 5.27 -33.21 -10.69
CA SER A 18 4.54 -32.21 -9.90
C SER A 18 4.93 -30.77 -10.28
N PHE A 19 6.22 -30.51 -10.47
CA PHE A 19 6.72 -29.18 -10.84
C PHE A 19 6.25 -28.76 -12.25
N VAL A 20 6.32 -29.69 -13.22
CA VAL A 20 5.84 -29.45 -14.57
C VAL A 20 4.33 -29.23 -14.61
N CYS A 21 3.54 -30.04 -13.89
CA CYS A 21 2.09 -29.82 -13.77
C CYS A 21 1.75 -28.46 -13.15
N GLY A 22 2.52 -28.01 -12.16
CA GLY A 22 2.35 -26.67 -11.56
C GLY A 22 2.57 -25.53 -12.56
N ALA A 23 3.53 -25.66 -13.49
CA ALA A 23 3.82 -24.63 -14.50
C ALA A 23 2.64 -24.38 -15.46
N PHE A 24 1.85 -25.41 -15.79
CA PHE A 24 0.67 -25.27 -16.65
C PHE A 24 -0.50 -24.55 -15.98
N ILE A 25 -0.58 -24.54 -14.64
CA ILE A 25 -1.63 -23.84 -13.89
C ILE A 25 -1.42 -22.32 -13.97
N THR A 26 -0.18 -21.86 -13.83
CA THR A 26 0.17 -20.43 -13.85
C THR A 26 -0.13 -19.75 -15.19
N GLN A 27 0.11 -20.45 -16.30
CA GLN A 27 -0.10 -19.90 -17.65
C GLN A 27 -1.57 -19.59 -17.95
N LYS A 28 -2.51 -20.26 -17.29
CA LYS A 28 -3.95 -19.99 -17.46
C LYS A 28 -4.40 -18.70 -16.75
N LEU A 29 -3.65 -18.25 -15.75
CA LEU A 29 -4.03 -17.13 -14.90
C LEU A 29 -3.78 -15.77 -15.57
N GLU A 30 -2.72 -15.65 -16.37
CA GLU A 30 -2.30 -14.39 -16.99
C GLU A 30 -3.32 -13.79 -17.96
N ASN A 31 -4.19 -14.59 -18.58
CA ASN A 31 -5.12 -14.14 -19.63
C ASN A 31 -6.58 -14.53 -19.39
N SER A 32 -6.97 -14.80 -18.14
CA SER A 32 -8.36 -15.16 -17.83
C SER A 32 -9.31 -14.02 -18.22
N PRO A 33 -10.40 -14.29 -18.97
CA PRO A 33 -11.34 -13.25 -19.39
C PRO A 33 -12.04 -12.62 -18.17
N ILE A 34 -12.41 -11.35 -18.30
CA ILE A 34 -13.28 -10.71 -17.30
C ILE A 34 -14.68 -11.30 -17.47
N THR A 35 -15.22 -11.86 -16.38
CA THR A 35 -16.54 -12.50 -16.34
C THR A 35 -17.39 -11.84 -15.27
N VAL A 36 -18.71 -12.10 -15.27
CA VAL A 36 -19.62 -11.62 -14.22
C VAL A 36 -19.11 -12.04 -12.82
N ALA A 37 -18.55 -13.23 -12.68
CA ALA A 37 -17.98 -13.67 -11.40
C ALA A 37 -16.83 -12.76 -10.92
N VAL A 38 -15.98 -12.27 -11.85
CA VAL A 38 -14.91 -11.33 -11.51
C VAL A 38 -15.48 -9.99 -11.05
N VAL A 39 -16.55 -9.51 -11.70
CA VAL A 39 -17.24 -8.29 -11.28
C VAL A 39 -17.81 -8.46 -9.87
N ASN A 40 -18.51 -9.57 -9.60
CA ASN A 40 -19.10 -9.85 -8.29
C ASN A 40 -18.05 -9.98 -7.17
N GLU A 41 -16.84 -10.44 -7.47
CA GLU A 41 -15.74 -10.40 -6.50
C GLU A 41 -15.21 -8.97 -6.28
N ALA A 42 -15.17 -8.14 -7.33
CA ALA A 42 -14.78 -6.74 -7.21
C ALA A 42 -15.79 -5.90 -6.43
N GLU A 43 -17.09 -6.23 -6.46
CA GLU A 43 -18.13 -5.61 -5.62
C GLU A 43 -17.77 -5.64 -4.14
N LYS A 44 -17.21 -6.76 -3.67
CA LYS A 44 -16.79 -6.93 -2.27
C LYS A 44 -15.63 -6.00 -1.90
N LEU A 45 -14.80 -5.63 -2.87
CA LEU A 45 -13.67 -4.71 -2.67
C LEU A 45 -14.12 -3.25 -2.70
N THR A 46 -15.02 -2.91 -3.61
CA THR A 46 -15.47 -1.52 -3.82
C THR A 46 -16.63 -1.14 -2.90
N GLY A 47 -17.36 -2.11 -2.36
CA GLY A 47 -18.57 -1.89 -1.56
C GLY A 47 -19.77 -1.43 -2.38
N ILE A 48 -19.80 -1.75 -3.69
CA ILE A 48 -20.88 -1.38 -4.61
C ILE A 48 -21.54 -2.65 -5.11
N ASP A 49 -22.87 -2.74 -5.01
CA ASP A 49 -23.64 -3.89 -5.48
C ASP A 49 -24.16 -3.67 -6.91
N PHE A 50 -23.97 -4.66 -7.79
CA PHE A 50 -24.58 -4.68 -9.13
C PHE A 50 -25.51 -5.89 -9.29
N SER A 51 -26.54 -5.72 -10.10
CA SER A 51 -27.31 -6.85 -10.62
C SER A 51 -26.50 -7.61 -11.66
N THR A 52 -26.85 -8.87 -11.91
CA THR A 52 -26.23 -9.70 -12.94
C THR A 52 -26.28 -9.06 -14.33
N ALA A 53 -27.39 -8.38 -14.67
CA ALA A 53 -27.53 -7.68 -15.94
C ALA A 53 -26.61 -6.45 -16.05
N GLN A 54 -26.40 -5.72 -14.95
CA GLN A 54 -25.46 -4.61 -14.89
C GLN A 54 -24.02 -5.12 -15.02
N ALA A 55 -23.67 -6.20 -14.31
CA ALA A 55 -22.37 -6.84 -14.40
C ALA A 55 -22.05 -7.34 -15.82
N ASP A 56 -23.02 -7.97 -16.48
CA ASP A 56 -22.89 -8.42 -17.88
C ASP A 56 -22.68 -7.25 -18.85
N SER A 57 -23.42 -6.16 -18.65
CA SER A 57 -23.29 -4.95 -19.48
C SER A 57 -21.92 -4.27 -19.35
N MET A 58 -21.20 -4.48 -18.24
CA MET A 58 -19.87 -3.90 -18.03
C MET A 58 -18.74 -4.69 -18.70
N LEU A 59 -18.96 -5.96 -19.09
CA LEU A 59 -17.88 -6.86 -19.51
C LEU A 59 -17.07 -6.33 -20.70
N THR A 60 -17.74 -5.76 -21.71
CA THR A 60 -17.05 -5.18 -22.87
C THR A 60 -16.15 -4.02 -22.46
N GLY A 61 -16.70 -3.06 -21.70
CA GLY A 61 -15.94 -1.89 -21.26
C GLY A 61 -14.76 -2.24 -20.36
N LEU A 62 -14.96 -3.17 -19.40
CA LEU A 62 -13.89 -3.64 -18.53
C LEU A 62 -12.79 -4.38 -19.31
N SER A 63 -13.15 -5.16 -20.33
CA SER A 63 -12.18 -5.83 -21.21
C SER A 63 -11.34 -4.83 -21.99
N ASP A 64 -11.95 -3.76 -22.51
CA ASP A 64 -11.23 -2.72 -23.23
C ASP A 64 -10.36 -1.85 -22.31
N HIS A 65 -10.82 -1.55 -21.10
CA HIS A 65 -10.00 -0.90 -20.07
C HIS A 65 -8.78 -1.75 -19.71
N ARG A 66 -8.95 -3.09 -19.55
CA ARG A 66 -7.83 -3.99 -19.28
C ARG A 66 -6.77 -3.92 -20.37
N LYS A 67 -7.17 -3.98 -21.65
CA LYS A 67 -6.24 -3.84 -22.79
C LYS A 67 -5.51 -2.50 -22.74
N ALA A 68 -6.23 -1.41 -22.47
CA ALA A 68 -5.60 -0.09 -22.35
C ALA A 68 -4.55 -0.05 -21.22
N TYR A 69 -4.85 -0.65 -20.06
CA TYR A 69 -3.87 -0.76 -18.97
C TYR A 69 -2.67 -1.65 -19.33
N GLU A 70 -2.87 -2.73 -20.08
CA GLU A 70 -1.77 -3.57 -20.58
C GLU A 70 -0.84 -2.79 -21.50
N GLU A 71 -1.37 -1.97 -22.41
CA GLU A 71 -0.55 -1.08 -23.24
C GLU A 71 0.20 -0.03 -22.40
N LEU A 72 -0.45 0.57 -21.39
CA LEU A 72 0.21 1.52 -20.48
C LEU A 72 1.33 0.87 -19.67
N ARG A 73 1.19 -0.38 -19.24
CA ARG A 73 2.22 -1.12 -18.48
C ARG A 73 3.45 -1.49 -19.32
N LYS A 74 3.35 -1.49 -20.64
CA LYS A 74 4.51 -1.67 -21.54
C LYS A 74 5.40 -0.45 -21.60
N LEU A 75 4.89 0.72 -21.21
CA LEU A 75 5.70 1.95 -21.14
C LEU A 75 6.70 1.82 -20.00
N HIS A 76 7.98 2.05 -20.32
CA HIS A 76 9.03 2.12 -19.31
C HIS A 76 8.99 3.49 -18.63
N LEU A 77 8.57 3.52 -17.36
CA LEU A 77 8.55 4.71 -16.52
C LEU A 77 9.51 4.49 -15.35
N ASP A 78 10.60 5.26 -15.34
CA ASP A 78 11.54 5.26 -14.23
C ASP A 78 10.87 5.80 -12.95
N ASN A 79 11.22 5.24 -11.80
CA ASN A 79 10.74 5.73 -10.50
C ASN A 79 11.17 7.17 -10.18
N SER A 80 12.10 7.75 -10.96
CA SER A 80 12.49 9.15 -10.89
C SER A 80 11.49 10.10 -11.57
N VAL A 81 10.58 9.57 -12.40
CA VAL A 81 9.55 10.35 -13.08
C VAL A 81 8.42 10.65 -12.10
N VAL A 82 8.27 11.94 -11.77
CA VAL A 82 7.19 12.42 -10.90
C VAL A 82 5.83 12.33 -11.60
N PRO A 83 4.72 12.21 -10.84
CA PRO A 83 3.38 12.33 -11.41
C PRO A 83 3.18 13.65 -12.16
N ALA A 84 2.38 13.63 -13.22
CA ALA A 84 2.08 14.81 -14.03
C ALA A 84 1.35 15.91 -13.23
N LEU A 85 0.55 15.50 -12.25
CA LEU A 85 -0.15 16.39 -11.33
C LEU A 85 0.51 16.30 -9.96
N ASN A 86 1.14 17.40 -9.55
CA ASN A 86 1.73 17.54 -8.22
C ASN A 86 0.80 18.35 -7.33
N PHE A 87 0.54 17.83 -6.13
CA PHE A 87 -0.19 18.58 -5.12
C PHE A 87 0.69 19.71 -4.59
N ASN A 88 0.24 20.95 -4.79
CA ASN A 88 0.84 22.12 -4.17
C ASN A 88 -0.05 22.57 -3.00
N PRO A 89 0.39 22.43 -1.73
CA PRO A 89 -0.41 22.80 -0.58
C PRO A 89 -0.54 24.31 -0.39
N ILE A 90 0.27 25.12 -1.09
CA ILE A 90 0.31 26.56 -0.93
C ILE A 90 -0.85 27.17 -1.71
N PRO A 91 -1.80 27.86 -1.04
CA PRO A 91 -2.89 28.53 -1.70
C PRO A 91 -2.40 29.62 -2.65
N VAL A 92 -3.21 29.93 -3.65
CA VAL A 92 -2.94 31.08 -4.53
C VAL A 92 -2.96 32.36 -3.70
N GLY A 93 -1.91 33.17 -3.82
CA GLY A 93 -1.77 34.42 -3.06
C GLY A 93 -1.30 34.24 -1.62
N PHE A 94 -0.81 33.06 -1.24
CA PHE A 94 -0.15 32.87 0.05
C PHE A 94 1.11 33.72 0.14
N ASP A 95 1.13 34.63 1.12
CA ASP A 95 2.28 35.45 1.43
C ASP A 95 3.15 34.74 2.47
N TYR A 96 4.42 34.50 2.12
CA TYR A 96 5.35 33.85 3.04
C TYR A 96 5.79 34.86 4.08
N PRO A 97 5.81 34.51 5.38
CA PRO A 97 6.33 35.43 6.39
C PRO A 97 7.82 35.70 6.11
N ASP A 98 8.16 36.95 5.82
CA ASP A 98 9.54 37.42 5.55
C ASP A 98 10.53 37.13 6.69
N LYS A 99 10.01 36.85 7.89
CA LYS A 99 10.80 36.55 9.08
C LYS A 99 10.31 35.25 9.67
N THR A 100 11.25 34.41 10.09
CA THR A 100 10.96 33.36 11.05
C THR A 100 10.41 34.03 12.31
N ASN A 101 9.11 33.88 12.55
CA ASN A 101 8.55 34.12 13.87
C ASN A 101 9.11 33.01 14.76
N GLY A 102 10.35 33.19 15.20
CA GLY A 102 11.01 32.27 16.10
C GLY A 102 10.08 32.02 17.26
N PHE A 103 9.87 30.75 17.61
CA PHE A 103 9.09 30.40 18.78
C PHE A 103 9.71 31.09 20.00
N LEU A 104 9.06 32.15 20.48
CA LEU A 104 9.50 32.87 21.66
C LEU A 104 9.06 32.08 22.88
N LEU A 105 9.98 31.30 23.44
CA LEU A 105 9.80 30.70 24.75
C LEU A 105 9.61 31.81 25.78
N ASP A 106 8.50 31.76 26.52
CA ASP A 106 8.29 32.67 27.64
C ASP A 106 9.42 32.50 28.69
N LYS A 107 9.71 33.56 29.47
CA LYS A 107 10.78 33.54 30.48
C LYS A 107 10.54 32.40 31.46
N ARG A 108 11.61 31.71 31.85
CA ARG A 108 11.53 30.62 32.85
C ARG A 108 11.04 31.22 34.18
N SER A 109 9.98 30.66 34.75
CA SER A 109 9.58 30.97 36.12
C SER A 109 10.61 30.35 37.08
N ILE A 110 11.25 31.19 37.90
CA ILE A 110 12.14 30.71 38.97
C ILE A 110 11.22 30.16 40.07
N THR A 111 11.07 28.84 40.14
CA THR A 111 10.30 28.16 41.18
C THR A 111 11.19 27.77 42.35
N GLN A 112 10.72 28.01 43.57
CA GLN A 112 11.39 27.54 44.78
C GLN A 112 11.05 26.07 45.05
N MET A 113 11.93 25.39 45.80
CA MET A 113 11.68 24.02 46.25
C MET A 113 10.50 24.04 47.23
N PRO A 114 9.42 23.27 46.98
CA PRO A 114 8.28 23.20 47.88
C PRO A 114 8.66 22.50 49.19
N SER A 115 7.95 22.83 50.27
CA SER A 115 8.15 22.18 51.57
C SER A 115 7.72 20.70 51.56
N ASP A 116 6.70 20.35 50.77
CA ASP A 116 6.32 18.98 50.48
C ASP A 116 6.86 18.56 49.11
N LYS A 117 7.64 17.49 49.07
CA LYS A 117 8.21 16.95 47.83
C LYS A 117 7.16 16.34 46.89
N ASN A 118 5.99 15.96 47.39
CA ASN A 118 4.90 15.45 46.55
C ASN A 118 4.38 16.52 45.57
N GLU A 119 4.57 17.80 45.89
CA GLU A 119 4.15 18.91 45.02
C GLU A 119 4.97 18.97 43.71
N LEU A 120 6.16 18.36 43.67
CA LEU A 120 6.99 18.28 42.46
C LEU A 120 6.30 17.53 41.31
N ALA A 121 5.38 16.61 41.61
CA ALA A 121 4.62 15.88 40.59
C ALA A 121 3.72 16.79 39.73
N PHE A 122 3.42 18.00 40.22
CA PHE A 122 2.58 18.97 39.54
C PHE A 122 3.40 20.08 38.86
N TYR A 123 4.73 20.04 38.96
CA TYR A 123 5.60 21.01 38.29
C TYR A 123 5.71 20.65 36.81
N THR A 124 5.63 21.67 35.95
CA THR A 124 5.93 21.50 34.53
C THR A 124 7.41 21.16 34.33
N ILE A 125 7.74 20.54 33.19
CA ILE A 125 9.14 20.20 32.85
C ILE A 125 10.06 21.43 32.96
N ARG A 126 9.56 22.63 32.61
CA ARG A 126 10.33 23.88 32.68
C ARG A 126 10.59 24.37 34.12
N GLN A 127 9.77 23.97 35.09
CA GLN A 127 9.93 24.29 36.52
C GLN A 127 10.82 23.28 37.25
N LEU A 128 10.97 22.07 36.70
CA LEU A 128 11.87 21.03 37.23
C LEU A 128 13.31 21.16 36.73
N LEU A 129 13.51 21.88 35.63
CA LEU A 129 14.83 22.14 35.06
C LEU A 129 15.55 23.21 35.90
N ILE A 130 16.44 22.75 36.78
CA ILE A 130 17.47 23.57 37.44
C ILE A 130 18.43 24.05 36.36
#